data_AF-A0AB34G0Y3-F1
#
_entry.id   AF-A0AB34G0Y3-F1
#
_cell.length_a   1.000
_cell.length_b   1.000
_cell.length_c   1.000
_cell.angle_alpha   90.00
_cell.angle_beta   90.00
_cell.angle_gamma   90.00
#
_symmetry.space_group_name_H-M   'P 1'
#
loop_
_entity.id
_entity.type
_entity.pdbx_description
1 polymer ?
#
loop_
_entity_poly.entity_id
_entity_poly.type
_entity_poly.pdbx_seq_one_letter_code
_entity_poly.pdbx_strand_id
1 'polypeptide(L)'
;MELSYVRRAIGSAVGSGDDNMPRYDLPSWTILIFLIDLVVLIPIFIVFNYTYKTVFPIFAMVEDENPPAYEPVSLNDNVAADADVAGAESQSRKPTDGQPRTVTSSLRAVNRLLLAHGGFRAYFRGFFCLLAQGLATSALMGLFSAALGGFFTPIATLLASLALVQLSTAWVHIVISLPSRRHFWSRLPPFKRAFDATWKPVALYWLAAEATRWLPVGLAFVLGIRIPKLDNNGQVELGDLDAAWFIKGAVVVFVTIFASVFLIIPAKVILVRVQASLLPVEEDTVIPFDRSFEGKVEPAIVGGKGYVSIADAWETFSRAAWRRLLILYVKVFLVSMAGVLITVALLVPQGVLIAKKTERVN
;
A
#
# COMPACT_ATOMS: atom_id res chain seq x y z
N MET A 1 -33.08 -7.32 -23.03
CA MET A 1 -32.13 -6.19 -23.04
C MET A 1 -30.86 -6.73 -23.65
N GLU A 2 -30.63 -6.36 -24.90
CA GLU A 2 -29.96 -7.17 -25.90
C GLU A 2 -28.42 -7.08 -25.83
N LEU A 3 -27.76 -8.25 -25.85
CA LEU A 3 -26.31 -8.45 -26.01
C LEU A 3 -25.72 -7.76 -27.26
N SER A 4 -26.57 -7.34 -28.20
CA SER A 4 -26.19 -6.60 -29.42
C SER A 4 -25.60 -5.22 -29.12
N TYR A 5 -26.04 -4.53 -28.06
CA TYR A 5 -25.51 -3.22 -27.69
C TYR A 5 -24.12 -3.30 -27.08
N VAL A 6 -23.81 -4.35 -26.31
CA VAL A 6 -22.47 -4.59 -25.75
C VAL A 6 -21.49 -4.96 -26.87
N ARG A 7 -21.92 -5.79 -27.83
CA ARG A 7 -21.10 -6.16 -29.00
C ARG A 7 -20.79 -4.94 -29.89
N ARG A 8 -21.74 -4.02 -30.03
CA ARG A 8 -21.58 -2.78 -30.80
C ARG A 8 -20.71 -1.75 -30.10
N ALA A 9 -20.79 -1.64 -28.77
CA ALA A 9 -19.94 -0.74 -27.98
C ALA A 9 -18.46 -1.18 -27.96
N ILE A 10 -18.20 -2.49 -27.93
CA ILE A 10 -16.84 -3.03 -28.06
C ILE A 10 -16.33 -2.89 -29.51
N GLY A 11 -17.20 -3.12 -30.50
CA GLY A 11 -16.87 -2.96 -31.92
C GLY A 11 -16.64 -1.51 -32.37
N SER A 12 -17.15 -0.50 -31.66
CA SER A 12 -16.90 0.92 -31.99
C SER A 12 -15.67 1.51 -31.30
N ALA A 13 -15.16 0.86 -30.24
CA ALA A 13 -13.93 1.28 -29.55
C ALA A 13 -12.65 0.73 -30.23
N VAL A 14 -12.79 -0.36 -30.98
CA VAL A 14 -11.78 -0.86 -31.93
C VAL A 14 -12.07 -0.16 -33.25
N GLY A 15 -11.21 0.77 -33.62
CA GLY A 15 -11.50 1.81 -34.59
C GLY A 15 -12.01 1.36 -35.96
N SER A 16 -12.66 2.32 -36.61
CA SER A 16 -12.65 2.57 -38.05
C SER A 16 -11.21 2.49 -38.61
N GLY A 17 -10.67 1.28 -38.68
CA GLY A 17 -9.40 0.95 -39.28
C GLY A 17 -9.65 0.00 -40.44
N ASP A 18 -9.29 0.45 -41.63
CA ASP A 18 -9.05 -0.30 -42.87
C ASP A 18 -9.81 -1.62 -43.04
N ASP A 19 -10.72 -1.68 -44.02
CA ASP A 19 -11.52 -2.87 -44.40
C ASP A 19 -10.67 -4.11 -44.80
N ASN A 20 -9.34 -4.01 -44.76
CA ASN A 20 -8.37 -5.08 -45.03
C ASN A 20 -7.81 -5.78 -43.77
N MET A 21 -8.24 -5.43 -42.55
CA MET A 21 -7.81 -6.19 -41.37
C MET A 21 -8.55 -7.53 -41.26
N PRO A 22 -7.82 -8.67 -41.13
CA PRO A 22 -8.44 -9.96 -40.92
C PRO A 22 -9.33 -9.93 -39.67
N ARG A 23 -10.61 -10.28 -39.82
CA ARG A 23 -11.50 -10.45 -38.67
C ARG A 23 -11.14 -11.77 -37.99
N TYR A 24 -10.93 -11.73 -36.68
CA TYR A 24 -10.66 -12.91 -35.87
C TYR A 24 -11.85 -13.14 -34.95
N ASP A 25 -12.45 -14.33 -35.02
CA ASP A 25 -13.50 -14.73 -34.10
C ASP A 25 -12.87 -15.46 -32.91
N LEU A 26 -13.01 -14.83 -31.74
CA LEU A 26 -12.57 -15.41 -30.47
C LEU A 26 -13.53 -16.55 -30.07
N PRO A 27 -13.02 -17.64 -29.50
CA PRO A 27 -13.86 -18.70 -28.96
C PRO A 27 -14.87 -18.17 -27.94
N SER A 28 -16.12 -18.64 -28.00
CA SER A 28 -17.20 -18.19 -27.09
C SER A 28 -16.89 -18.42 -25.60
N TRP A 29 -16.02 -19.39 -25.27
CA TRP A 29 -15.60 -19.67 -23.89
C TRP A 29 -14.53 -18.69 -23.36
N THR A 30 -13.90 -17.88 -24.23
CA THR A 30 -12.85 -16.93 -23.83
C THR A 30 -13.37 -15.90 -22.82
N ILE A 31 -14.62 -15.43 -22.97
CA ILE A 31 -15.25 -14.51 -22.03
C ILE A 31 -15.39 -15.15 -20.65
N LEU A 32 -15.76 -16.43 -20.59
CA LEU A 32 -15.90 -17.16 -19.33
C LEU A 32 -14.55 -17.28 -18.59
N ILE A 33 -13.48 -17.64 -19.30
CA ILE A 33 -12.14 -17.72 -18.71
C ILE A 33 -11.69 -16.35 -18.21
N PHE A 34 -11.87 -15.31 -19.01
CA PHE A 34 -11.55 -13.94 -18.59
C PHE A 34 -12.31 -13.52 -17.32
N LEU A 35 -13.59 -13.85 -17.19
CA LEU A 35 -14.37 -13.57 -15.99
C LEU A 35 -13.87 -14.35 -14.77
N ILE A 36 -13.49 -15.63 -14.94
CA ILE A 36 -12.91 -16.44 -13.88
C ILE A 36 -11.57 -15.84 -13.43
N ASP A 37 -10.71 -15.48 -14.37
CA ASP A 37 -9.42 -14.84 -14.08
C ASP A 37 -9.63 -13.52 -13.33
N LEU A 38 -10.63 -12.72 -13.72
CA LEU A 38 -10.97 -11.49 -13.00
C LEU A 38 -11.39 -11.77 -11.55
N VAL A 39 -12.27 -12.74 -11.34
CA VAL A 39 -12.77 -13.11 -9.99
C VAL A 39 -11.65 -13.66 -9.11
N VAL A 40 -10.68 -14.37 -9.66
CA VAL A 40 -9.56 -14.97 -8.91
C VAL A 40 -8.41 -13.97 -8.71
N LEU A 41 -7.99 -13.28 -9.78
CA LEU A 41 -6.82 -12.42 -9.77
C LEU A 41 -7.07 -11.07 -9.10
N ILE A 42 -8.28 -10.49 -9.16
CA ILE A 42 -8.55 -9.20 -8.50
C ILE A 42 -8.34 -9.31 -6.97
N PRO A 43 -8.96 -10.26 -6.24
CA PRO A 43 -8.73 -10.38 -4.80
C PRO A 43 -7.26 -10.61 -4.44
N ILE A 44 -6.56 -11.45 -5.22
CA ILE A 44 -5.13 -11.68 -5.05
C ILE A 44 -4.37 -10.37 -5.24
N PHE A 45 -4.59 -9.67 -6.35
CA PHE A 45 -3.95 -8.40 -6.64
C PHE A 45 -4.19 -7.36 -5.54
N ILE A 46 -5.41 -7.29 -5.00
CA ILE A 46 -5.74 -6.41 -3.87
C ILE A 46 -4.94 -6.84 -2.64
N VAL A 47 -4.94 -8.11 -2.23
CA VAL A 47 -4.20 -8.55 -1.03
C VAL A 47 -2.70 -8.24 -1.13
N PHE A 48 -2.08 -8.46 -2.29
CA PHE A 48 -0.66 -8.18 -2.48
C PHE A 48 -0.35 -6.68 -2.47
N ASN A 49 -1.10 -5.86 -3.23
CA ASN A 49 -0.81 -4.42 -3.33
C ASN A 49 -1.32 -3.61 -2.14
N TYR A 50 -2.43 -4.03 -1.54
CA TYR A 50 -3.01 -3.36 -0.40
C TYR A 50 -2.43 -3.90 0.91
N THR A 51 -2.66 -5.18 1.22
CA THR A 51 -2.29 -5.71 2.53
C THR A 51 -0.78 -5.78 2.71
N TYR A 52 -0.07 -6.43 1.78
CA TYR A 52 1.36 -6.67 1.97
C TYR A 52 2.21 -5.42 1.72
N LYS A 53 1.97 -4.68 0.63
CA LYS A 53 2.77 -3.47 0.33
C LYS A 53 2.41 -2.26 1.18
N THR A 54 1.19 -2.22 1.74
CA THR A 54 0.69 -1.01 2.41
C THR A 54 0.38 -1.27 3.88
N VAL A 55 -0.55 -2.17 4.23
CA VAL A 55 -0.98 -2.40 5.63
C VAL A 55 0.15 -2.93 6.52
N PHE A 56 0.89 -3.94 6.07
CA PHE A 56 1.94 -4.58 6.89
C PHE A 56 3.07 -3.61 7.27
N PRO A 57 3.61 -2.79 6.35
CA PRO A 57 4.57 -1.75 6.71
C PRO A 57 4.03 -0.74 7.72
N ILE A 58 2.75 -0.33 7.66
CA ILE A 58 2.17 0.59 8.66
C ILE A 58 2.29 0.01 10.06
N PHE A 59 1.97 -1.26 10.24
CA PHE A 59 2.14 -1.92 11.54
C PHE A 59 3.59 -1.86 12.01
N ALA A 60 4.56 -2.13 11.13
CA ALA A 60 5.98 -2.07 11.50
C ALA A 60 6.48 -0.65 11.80
N MET A 61 5.86 0.39 11.25
CA MET A 61 6.24 1.80 11.47
C MET A 61 5.76 2.34 12.82
N VAL A 62 4.65 1.82 13.34
CA VAL A 62 4.02 2.31 14.57
C VAL A 62 4.16 1.34 15.74
N GLU A 63 4.54 0.08 15.50
CA GLU A 63 4.70 -0.90 16.58
C GLU A 63 5.75 -0.45 17.61
N ASP A 64 5.36 -0.48 18.87
CA ASP A 64 6.24 -0.25 20.01
C ASP A 64 7.17 -1.47 20.21
N GLU A 65 8.46 -1.18 20.39
CA GLU A 65 9.47 -2.20 20.64
C GLU A 65 9.49 -2.63 22.09
N ASN A 66 9.08 -1.80 23.05
CA ASN A 66 9.11 -2.15 24.46
C ASN A 66 7.73 -1.95 25.10
N PRO A 67 6.73 -2.75 24.71
CA PRO A 67 5.41 -2.62 25.30
C PRO A 67 5.51 -2.85 26.81
N PRO A 68 4.86 -2.03 27.64
CA PRO A 68 4.84 -2.25 29.08
C PRO A 68 4.36 -3.67 29.36
N ALA A 69 5.05 -4.37 30.26
CA ALA A 69 4.71 -5.74 30.64
C ALA A 69 3.28 -5.75 31.18
N TYR A 70 2.33 -6.21 30.37
CA TYR A 70 0.96 -6.38 30.80
C TYR A 70 0.94 -7.57 31.77
N GLU A 71 0.92 -7.29 33.06
CA GLU A 71 0.57 -8.27 34.08
C GLU A 71 -0.94 -8.48 33.99
N PRO A 72 -1.43 -9.66 33.57
CA PRO A 72 -2.86 -9.92 33.60
C PRO A 72 -3.29 -9.87 35.06
N VAL A 73 -4.03 -8.82 35.43
CA VAL A 73 -4.69 -8.73 36.73
C VAL A 73 -5.63 -9.93 36.82
N SER A 74 -5.26 -10.91 37.66
CA SER A 74 -6.12 -12.03 38.00
C SER A 74 -7.36 -11.47 38.69
N LEU A 75 -8.50 -11.49 38.01
CA LEU A 75 -9.80 -11.11 38.57
C LEU A 75 -10.34 -12.13 39.60
N ASN A 76 -9.50 -13.04 40.11
CA ASN A 76 -9.85 -14.05 41.09
C ASN A 76 -8.97 -13.94 42.34
N ASP A 77 -9.13 -12.85 43.08
CA ASP A 77 -8.67 -12.74 44.48
C ASP A 77 -9.82 -12.86 45.49
N ASN A 78 -10.96 -13.43 45.07
CA ASN A 78 -12.02 -13.84 45.98
C ASN A 78 -12.69 -15.10 45.46
N VAL A 79 -12.34 -16.25 46.02
CA VAL A 79 -13.20 -17.32 46.55
C VAL A 79 -12.33 -18.57 46.68
N ALA A 80 -12.20 -19.01 47.92
CA ALA A 80 -11.52 -20.24 48.30
C ALA A 80 -12.27 -21.49 47.80
N ALA A 81 -11.47 -22.54 47.58
CA ALA A 81 -11.79 -23.96 47.62
C ALA A 81 -12.57 -24.60 46.43
N ASP A 82 -11.91 -25.65 45.94
CA ASP A 82 -12.41 -26.89 45.32
C ASP A 82 -12.66 -27.01 43.80
N ALA A 83 -11.81 -27.88 43.24
CA ALA A 83 -12.05 -28.96 42.28
C ALA A 83 -12.26 -28.65 40.78
N ASP A 84 -11.24 -29.09 40.03
CA ASP A 84 -11.31 -29.85 38.77
C ASP A 84 -12.41 -29.50 37.76
N VAL A 85 -12.05 -28.67 36.78
CA VAL A 85 -12.47 -28.91 35.38
C VAL A 85 -11.31 -28.58 34.44
N ALA A 86 -10.70 -29.63 33.92
CA ALA A 86 -9.82 -29.58 32.76
C ALA A 86 -10.59 -29.09 31.52
N GLY A 87 -9.93 -28.26 30.69
CA GLY A 87 -10.34 -28.07 29.29
C GLY A 87 -10.72 -26.65 28.88
N ALA A 88 -9.76 -25.72 28.95
CA ALA A 88 -9.67 -24.63 27.98
C ALA A 88 -8.23 -24.13 27.97
N GLU A 89 -7.42 -24.67 27.07
CA GLU A 89 -6.12 -24.11 26.69
C GLU A 89 -6.34 -22.71 26.10
N SER A 90 -6.55 -21.73 26.97
CA SER A 90 -6.14 -20.37 26.66
C SER A 90 -4.63 -20.45 26.44
N GLN A 91 -4.20 -20.15 25.22
CA GLN A 91 -2.79 -20.09 24.86
C GLN A 91 -2.16 -18.97 25.68
N SER A 92 -1.79 -19.31 26.91
CA SER A 92 -0.93 -18.55 27.79
C SER A 92 0.32 -18.23 26.99
N ARG A 93 0.46 -16.95 26.64
CA ARG A 93 1.64 -16.38 26.01
C ARG A 93 2.77 -16.65 27.01
N LYS A 94 3.58 -17.66 26.72
CA LYS A 94 4.78 -18.00 27.48
C LYS A 94 5.54 -16.69 27.78
N PRO A 95 5.88 -16.40 29.05
CA PRO A 95 6.53 -15.16 29.41
C PRO A 95 7.83 -15.05 28.61
N THR A 96 7.98 -13.95 27.88
CA THR A 96 9.17 -13.64 27.10
C THR A 96 10.33 -13.38 28.07
N ASP A 97 11.42 -14.10 27.84
CA ASP A 97 12.69 -14.12 28.58
C ASP A 97 13.46 -12.78 28.47
N GLY A 98 12.82 -11.66 28.83
CA GLY A 98 13.40 -10.31 28.75
C GLY A 98 13.65 -9.76 27.34
N GLN A 99 13.30 -10.49 26.28
CA GLN A 99 13.49 -10.06 24.88
C GLN A 99 12.16 -9.54 24.28
N PRO A 100 12.06 -8.25 23.93
CA PRO A 100 10.87 -7.71 23.29
C PRO A 100 10.64 -8.34 21.91
N ARG A 101 9.67 -9.25 21.82
CA ARG A 101 9.31 -9.90 20.55
C ARG A 101 8.22 -9.10 19.83
N THR A 102 8.66 -8.17 19.00
CA THR A 102 7.79 -7.43 18.06
C THR A 102 7.05 -8.40 17.13
N VAL A 103 5.74 -8.21 17.00
CA VAL A 103 4.83 -9.02 16.18
C VAL A 103 5.13 -8.81 14.68
N THR A 104 5.68 -7.65 14.30
CA THR A 104 6.03 -7.36 12.90
C THR A 104 7.33 -8.01 12.41
N SER A 105 8.04 -8.73 13.29
CA SER A 105 9.26 -9.48 12.92
C SER A 105 9.01 -10.61 11.91
N SER A 106 7.78 -11.11 11.80
CA SER A 106 7.39 -12.18 10.89
C SER A 106 6.07 -11.88 10.17
N LEU A 107 6.07 -12.01 8.84
CA LEU A 107 4.85 -11.91 8.01
C LEU A 107 3.74 -12.84 8.53
N ARG A 108 4.11 -14.04 8.99
CA ARG A 108 3.16 -15.02 9.51
C ARG A 108 2.57 -14.60 10.85
N ALA A 109 3.36 -13.90 11.69
CA ALA A 109 2.90 -13.37 12.95
C ALA A 109 1.94 -12.19 12.75
N VAL A 110 2.26 -11.25 11.86
CA VAL A 110 1.35 -10.17 11.44
C VAL A 110 0.07 -10.74 10.86
N ASN A 111 0.19 -11.75 9.99
CA ASN A 111 -0.97 -12.36 9.37
C ASN A 111 -1.88 -13.06 10.38
N ARG A 112 -1.30 -13.80 11.33
CA ARG A 112 -2.05 -14.45 12.40
C ARG A 112 -2.73 -13.41 13.31
N LEU A 113 -2.05 -12.31 13.65
CA LEU A 113 -2.64 -11.22 14.41
C LEU A 113 -3.83 -10.59 13.66
N LEU A 114 -3.66 -10.32 12.37
CA LEU A 114 -4.68 -9.72 11.53
C LEU A 114 -5.93 -10.61 11.44
N LEU A 115 -5.72 -11.92 11.24
CA LEU A 115 -6.80 -12.92 11.22
C LEU A 115 -7.47 -13.08 12.59
N ALA A 116 -6.73 -13.03 13.69
CA ALA A 116 -7.27 -13.15 15.04
C ALA A 116 -8.26 -12.01 15.38
N HIS A 117 -7.99 -10.78 14.91
CA HIS A 117 -8.82 -9.61 15.22
C HIS A 117 -9.95 -9.34 14.21
N GLY A 118 -9.95 -9.93 13.01
CA GLY A 118 -11.00 -9.62 12.01
C GLY A 118 -11.24 -10.67 10.93
N GLY A 119 -10.71 -11.88 11.08
CA GLY A 119 -10.82 -12.96 10.12
C GLY A 119 -10.37 -12.56 8.71
N PHE A 120 -10.97 -13.17 7.68
CA PHE A 120 -10.61 -12.89 6.29
C PHE A 120 -10.90 -11.43 5.85
N ARG A 121 -11.91 -10.79 6.44
CA ARG A 121 -12.22 -9.38 6.13
C ARG A 121 -11.13 -8.43 6.62
N ALA A 122 -10.26 -8.88 7.52
CA ALA A 122 -9.16 -8.09 8.04
C ALA A 122 -8.15 -7.66 6.96
N TYR A 123 -8.00 -8.44 5.88
CA TYR A 123 -7.14 -8.06 4.75
C TYR A 123 -7.62 -6.79 4.03
N PHE A 124 -8.91 -6.48 4.07
CA PHE A 124 -9.51 -5.32 3.37
C PHE A 124 -9.79 -4.15 4.32
N ARG A 125 -9.22 -4.16 5.53
CA ARG A 125 -9.44 -3.12 6.55
C ARG A 125 -8.99 -1.77 6.04
N GLY A 126 -9.89 -0.79 6.00
CA GLY A 126 -9.59 0.55 5.49
C GLY A 126 -9.55 0.65 3.96
N PHE A 127 -9.78 -0.44 3.22
CA PHE A 127 -9.68 -0.45 1.76
C PHE A 127 -10.63 0.55 1.11
N PHE A 128 -11.88 0.64 1.58
CA PHE A 128 -12.84 1.62 1.06
C PHE A 128 -12.46 3.07 1.37
N CYS A 129 -11.79 3.33 2.49
CA CYS A 129 -11.28 4.66 2.81
C CYS A 129 -10.12 5.03 1.86
N LEU A 130 -9.21 4.08 1.61
CA LEU A 130 -8.14 4.27 0.62
C LEU A 130 -8.70 4.46 -0.79
N LEU A 131 -9.73 3.70 -1.17
CA LEU A 131 -10.39 3.83 -2.47
C LEU A 131 -11.03 5.22 -2.62
N ALA A 132 -11.78 5.66 -1.61
CA ALA A 132 -12.37 7.00 -1.58
C ALA A 132 -11.29 8.10 -1.67
N GLN A 133 -10.18 7.94 -0.93
CA GLN A 133 -9.04 8.83 -1.01
C GLN A 133 -8.42 8.83 -2.41
N GLY A 134 -8.23 7.67 -3.05
CA GLY A 134 -7.67 7.55 -4.40
C GLY A 134 -8.55 8.24 -5.44
N LEU A 135 -9.86 8.00 -5.41
CA LEU A 135 -10.82 8.66 -6.31
C LEU A 135 -10.84 10.17 -6.11
N ALA A 136 -10.89 10.62 -4.85
CA ALA A 136 -10.85 12.05 -4.53
C ALA A 136 -9.52 12.69 -4.96
N THR A 137 -8.40 11.99 -4.79
CA THR A 137 -7.07 12.49 -5.20
C THR A 137 -7.02 12.68 -6.71
N SER A 138 -7.50 11.70 -7.48
CA SER A 138 -7.57 11.80 -8.95
C SER A 138 -8.48 12.94 -9.41
N ALA A 139 -9.64 13.10 -8.77
CA ALA A 139 -10.57 14.19 -9.10
C ALA A 139 -9.97 15.57 -8.80
N LEU A 140 -9.36 15.75 -7.62
CA LEU A 140 -8.71 17.01 -7.23
C LEU A 140 -7.48 17.31 -8.09
N MET A 141 -6.68 16.28 -8.42
CA MET A 141 -5.54 16.45 -9.32
C MET A 141 -6.01 16.92 -10.70
N GLY A 142 -7.06 16.32 -11.26
CA GLY A 142 -7.65 16.76 -12.53
C GLY A 142 -8.15 18.20 -12.48
N LEU A 143 -8.83 18.58 -11.39
CA LEU A 143 -9.30 19.94 -11.18
C LEU A 143 -8.17 20.96 -11.05
N PHE A 144 -7.16 20.68 -10.21
CA PHE A 144 -6.03 21.57 -9.99
C PHE A 144 -5.12 21.67 -11.20
N SER A 145 -4.87 20.56 -11.92
CA SER A 145 -4.11 20.60 -13.18
C SER A 145 -4.86 21.38 -14.27
N ALA A 146 -6.19 21.31 -14.33
CA ALA A 146 -6.98 22.11 -15.25
C ALA A 146 -6.93 23.61 -14.89
N ALA A 147 -6.97 23.95 -13.60
CA ALA A 147 -6.96 25.33 -13.13
C ALA A 147 -5.57 26.00 -13.23
N LEU A 148 -4.50 25.27 -12.90
CA LEU A 148 -3.13 25.79 -12.89
C LEU A 148 -2.43 25.65 -14.24
N GLY A 149 -2.94 24.78 -15.13
CA GLY A 149 -2.28 24.39 -16.37
C GLY A 149 -1.38 23.16 -16.18
N GLY A 150 -1.28 22.31 -17.22
CA GLY A 150 -0.65 20.98 -17.14
C GLY A 150 0.81 20.97 -16.67
N PHE A 151 1.54 22.08 -16.84
CA PHE A 151 2.92 22.23 -16.36
C PHE A 151 3.03 22.14 -14.82
N PHE A 152 2.00 22.54 -14.08
CA PHE A 152 2.00 22.54 -12.61
C PHE A 152 1.38 21.27 -12.00
N THR A 153 1.33 20.18 -12.77
CA THR A 153 0.80 18.89 -12.29
C THR A 153 1.45 18.41 -10.98
N PRO A 154 2.78 18.55 -10.74
CA PRO A 154 3.37 18.21 -9.44
C PRO A 154 2.74 19.02 -8.29
N ILE A 155 2.53 20.31 -8.47
CA ILE A 155 1.92 21.17 -7.43
C ILE A 155 0.45 20.78 -7.22
N ALA A 156 -0.27 20.44 -8.30
CA ALA A 156 -1.63 19.91 -8.20
C ALA A 156 -1.70 18.64 -7.34
N THR A 157 -0.72 17.73 -7.46
CA THR A 157 -0.66 16.53 -6.60
C THR A 157 -0.41 16.86 -5.13
N LEU A 158 0.44 17.86 -4.84
CA LEU A 158 0.66 18.34 -3.47
C LEU A 158 -0.64 18.90 -2.89
N LEU A 159 -1.31 19.81 -3.60
CA LEU A 159 -2.56 20.42 -3.14
C LEU A 159 -3.65 19.38 -2.91
N ALA A 160 -3.78 18.38 -3.79
CA ALA A 160 -4.71 17.27 -3.61
C ALA A 160 -4.40 16.45 -2.35
N SER A 161 -3.12 16.14 -2.11
CA SER A 161 -2.70 15.39 -0.92
C SER A 161 -2.96 16.16 0.38
N LEU A 162 -2.75 17.47 0.39
CA LEU A 162 -3.00 18.35 1.54
C LEU A 162 -4.50 18.52 1.81
N ALA A 163 -5.33 18.63 0.77
CA ALA A 163 -6.78 18.73 0.90
C ALA A 163 -7.41 17.43 1.46
N LEU A 164 -6.79 16.27 1.20
CA LEU A 164 -7.29 14.95 1.61
C LEU A 164 -6.57 14.39 2.84
N VAL A 165 -5.90 15.26 3.59
CA VAL A 165 -5.11 14.86 4.74
C VAL A 165 -5.93 14.13 5.80
N GLN A 166 -7.18 14.55 6.02
CA GLN A 166 -8.13 13.90 6.91
C GLN A 166 -8.39 12.43 6.53
N LEU A 167 -8.51 12.13 5.23
CA LEU A 167 -8.74 10.76 4.75
C LEU A 167 -7.49 9.91 4.94
N SER A 168 -6.31 10.48 4.64
CA SER A 168 -5.04 9.78 4.82
C SER A 168 -4.78 9.40 6.28
N THR A 169 -5.08 10.32 7.21
CA THR A 169 -4.96 10.09 8.65
C THR A 169 -6.00 9.10 9.15
N ALA A 170 -7.26 9.25 8.74
CA ALA A 170 -8.33 8.32 9.10
C ALA A 170 -8.05 6.90 8.59
N TRP A 171 -7.47 6.77 7.39
CA TRP A 171 -7.07 5.48 6.85
C TRP A 171 -6.02 4.81 7.75
N VAL A 172 -4.98 5.54 8.20
CA VAL A 172 -4.00 5.03 9.18
C VAL A 172 -4.70 4.61 10.47
N HIS A 173 -5.61 5.43 11.01
CA HIS A 173 -6.36 5.11 12.22
C HIS A 173 -7.17 3.82 12.08
N ILE A 174 -7.87 3.62 10.96
CA ILE A 174 -8.65 2.40 10.69
C ILE A 174 -7.75 1.15 10.57
N VAL A 175 -6.55 1.32 10.00
CA VAL A 175 -5.58 0.23 9.88
C VAL A 175 -5.09 -0.23 11.24
N ILE A 176 -4.75 0.71 12.14
CA ILE A 176 -4.11 0.41 13.44
C ILE A 176 -5.10 0.13 14.57
N SER A 177 -6.32 0.68 14.55
CA SER A 177 -7.33 0.50 15.60
C SER A 177 -7.93 -0.91 15.61
N LEU A 178 -8.68 -1.30 16.63
CA LEU A 178 -9.56 -2.47 16.56
C LEU A 178 -10.69 -2.28 15.52
N PRO A 179 -11.28 -3.37 14.99
CA PRO A 179 -12.43 -3.26 14.10
C PRO A 179 -13.59 -2.54 14.80
N SER A 180 -14.10 -1.50 14.17
CA SER A 180 -15.27 -0.75 14.64
C SER A 180 -16.46 -1.00 13.72
N ARG A 181 -17.67 -0.95 14.30
CA ARG A 181 -18.93 -0.99 13.52
C ARG A 181 -19.24 0.35 12.84
N ARG A 182 -18.53 1.43 13.21
CA ARG A 182 -18.72 2.76 12.62
C ARG A 182 -18.18 2.82 11.19
N HIS A 183 -18.86 3.55 10.34
CA HIS A 183 -18.37 3.83 9.00
C HIS A 183 -17.10 4.70 9.03
N PHE A 184 -16.30 4.63 7.97
CA PHE A 184 -15.01 5.34 7.92
C PHE A 184 -15.17 6.87 7.95
N TRP A 185 -16.21 7.41 7.32
CA TRP A 185 -16.48 8.86 7.28
C TRP A 185 -16.84 9.44 8.66
N SER A 186 -17.41 8.62 9.56
CA SER A 186 -17.69 9.02 10.94
C SER A 186 -16.45 8.98 11.85
N ARG A 187 -15.32 8.48 11.34
CA ARG A 187 -14.04 8.37 12.06
C ARG A 187 -12.99 9.34 11.51
N LEU A 188 -13.41 10.31 10.69
CA LEU A 188 -12.50 11.33 10.16
C LEU A 188 -12.06 12.27 11.29
N PRO A 189 -10.75 12.52 11.45
CA PRO A 189 -10.27 13.52 12.39
C PRO A 189 -10.67 14.93 11.91
N PRO A 190 -10.81 15.91 12.82
CA PRO A 190 -11.08 17.29 12.43
C PRO A 190 -10.03 17.82 11.46
N PHE A 191 -10.46 18.37 10.31
CA PHE A 191 -9.57 18.76 9.22
C PHE A 191 -8.44 19.68 9.68
N LYS A 192 -8.75 20.76 10.42
CA LYS A 192 -7.76 21.73 10.90
C LYS A 192 -6.67 21.05 11.74
N ARG A 193 -7.05 20.17 12.67
CA ARG A 193 -6.11 19.44 13.53
C ARG A 193 -5.25 18.46 12.72
N ALA A 194 -5.87 17.72 11.80
CA ALA A 194 -5.13 16.81 10.93
C ALA A 194 -4.13 17.58 10.05
N PHE A 195 -4.57 18.67 9.43
CA PHE A 195 -3.75 19.54 8.59
C PHE A 195 -2.57 20.14 9.36
N ASP A 196 -2.82 20.81 10.49
CA ASP A 196 -1.79 21.46 11.31
C ASP A 196 -0.67 20.49 11.72
N ALA A 197 -1.03 19.25 12.04
CA ALA A 197 -0.09 18.20 12.43
C ALA A 197 0.70 17.62 11.26
N THR A 198 0.05 17.40 10.10
CA THR A 198 0.60 16.52 9.05
C THR A 198 0.97 17.24 7.76
N TRP A 199 0.69 18.54 7.58
CA TRP A 199 1.04 19.25 6.34
C TRP A 199 2.55 19.19 6.03
N LYS A 200 3.44 19.33 7.03
CA LYS A 200 4.89 19.23 6.83
C LYS A 200 5.32 17.80 6.48
N PRO A 201 4.93 16.75 7.23
CA PRO A 201 5.21 15.37 6.82
C PRO A 201 4.66 15.00 5.44
N VAL A 202 3.45 15.47 5.10
CA VAL A 202 2.83 15.23 3.78
C VAL A 202 3.66 15.90 2.68
N ALA A 203 4.06 17.16 2.86
CA ALA A 203 4.91 17.86 1.91
C ALA A 203 6.28 17.19 1.73
N LEU A 204 6.88 16.70 2.83
CA LEU A 204 8.14 15.96 2.80
C LEU A 204 8.01 14.63 2.02
N TYR A 205 6.95 13.87 2.29
CA TYR A 205 6.66 12.62 1.57
C TYR A 205 6.36 12.87 0.10
N TRP A 206 5.59 13.91 -0.21
CA TRP A 206 5.33 14.34 -1.59
C TRP A 206 6.64 14.69 -2.31
N LEU A 207 7.50 15.50 -1.69
CA LEU A 207 8.80 15.90 -2.27
C LEU A 207 9.67 14.67 -2.55
N ALA A 208 9.77 13.72 -1.61
CA ALA A 208 10.51 12.49 -1.78
C ALA A 208 9.97 11.63 -2.94
N ALA A 209 8.63 11.54 -3.07
CA ALA A 209 7.98 10.84 -4.15
C ALA A 209 8.17 11.52 -5.50
N GLU A 210 8.07 12.85 -5.57
CA GLU A 210 8.29 13.63 -6.79
C GLU A 210 9.74 13.54 -7.27
N ALA A 211 10.69 13.71 -6.35
CA ALA A 211 12.11 13.59 -6.65
C ALA A 211 12.44 12.21 -7.22
N THR A 212 11.92 11.15 -6.59
CA THR A 212 12.15 9.77 -7.04
C THR A 212 11.43 9.45 -8.35
N ARG A 213 10.27 10.08 -8.63
CA ARG A 213 9.54 9.90 -9.89
C ARG A 213 10.30 10.47 -11.09
N TRP A 214 10.92 11.65 -10.93
CA TRP A 214 11.66 12.29 -12.02
C TRP A 214 13.11 11.83 -12.14
N LEU A 215 13.66 11.22 -11.08
CA LEU A 215 15.05 10.74 -11.06
C LEU A 215 15.41 9.81 -12.22
N PRO A 216 14.62 8.76 -12.58
CA PRO A 216 14.95 7.89 -13.71
C PRO A 216 15.01 8.65 -15.04
N VAL A 217 14.09 9.60 -15.25
CA VAL A 217 14.02 10.41 -16.46
C VAL A 217 15.23 11.33 -16.56
N GLY A 218 15.57 12.01 -15.46
CA GLY A 218 16.76 12.85 -15.38
C GLY A 218 18.05 12.07 -15.59
N LEU A 219 18.19 10.90 -14.97
CA LEU A 219 19.36 10.03 -15.16
C LEU A 219 19.44 9.48 -16.59
N ALA A 220 18.32 9.05 -17.17
CA ALA A 220 18.28 8.59 -18.55
C ALA A 220 18.70 9.69 -19.53
N PHE A 221 18.27 10.94 -19.28
CA PHE A 221 18.69 12.12 -20.05
C PHE A 221 20.20 12.37 -19.93
N VAL A 222 20.74 12.39 -18.71
CA VAL A 222 22.18 12.62 -18.45
C VAL A 222 23.05 11.51 -19.05
N LEU A 223 22.61 10.26 -18.97
CA LEU A 223 23.33 9.10 -19.53
C LEU A 223 23.14 8.95 -21.05
N GLY A 224 22.30 9.80 -21.67
CA GLY A 224 22.01 9.78 -23.10
C GLY A 224 21.34 8.46 -23.54
N ILE A 225 20.50 7.86 -22.70
CA ILE A 225 19.78 6.63 -23.03
C ILE A 225 18.71 6.97 -24.06
N ARG A 226 18.88 6.46 -25.29
CA ARG A 226 17.86 6.55 -26.34
C ARG A 226 16.82 5.46 -26.11
N ILE A 227 15.55 5.86 -26.07
CA ILE A 227 14.44 4.91 -26.06
C ILE A 227 14.38 4.28 -27.45
N PRO A 228 14.43 2.94 -27.59
CA PRO A 228 14.29 2.29 -28.88
C PRO A 228 12.98 2.73 -29.54
N LYS A 229 13.06 3.25 -30.75
CA LYS A 229 11.85 3.60 -31.51
C LYS A 229 11.23 2.31 -32.05
N LEU A 230 9.91 2.23 -32.00
CA LEU A 230 9.20 1.26 -32.84
C LEU A 230 9.25 1.80 -34.27
N ASP A 231 9.78 1.00 -35.20
CA ASP A 231 9.63 1.28 -36.63
C ASP A 231 8.16 1.14 -37.04
N ASN A 232 7.78 1.75 -38.18
CA ASN A 232 6.45 1.66 -38.79
C ASN A 232 6.02 0.20 -39.07
N ASN A 233 6.96 -0.73 -39.15
CA ASN A 233 6.70 -2.16 -39.31
C ASN A 233 6.51 -2.91 -37.98
N GLY A 234 6.46 -2.20 -36.84
CA GLY A 234 6.29 -2.80 -35.51
C GLY A 234 7.51 -3.58 -35.02
N GLN A 235 8.64 -3.50 -35.73
CA GLN A 235 9.90 -4.09 -35.31
C GLN A 235 10.63 -3.10 -34.41
N VAL A 236 11.08 -3.58 -33.26
CA VAL A 236 12.02 -2.86 -32.40
C VAL A 236 13.38 -3.00 -33.06
N GLU A 237 14.04 -1.89 -33.40
CA GLU A 237 15.44 -1.90 -33.85
C GLU A 237 16.32 -2.42 -32.69
N LEU A 238 16.51 -3.74 -32.64
CA LEU A 238 17.34 -4.43 -31.65
C LEU A 238 18.84 -4.12 -31.84
N GLY A 239 19.23 -3.52 -32.97
CA GLY A 239 20.61 -3.15 -33.28
C GLY A 239 21.19 -2.04 -32.39
N ASP A 240 20.35 -1.24 -31.74
CA ASP A 240 20.76 -0.18 -30.81
C ASP A 240 20.90 -0.67 -29.34
N LEU A 241 20.61 -1.94 -29.07
CA LEU A 241 20.69 -2.55 -27.74
C LEU A 241 22.06 -3.17 -27.47
N ASP A 242 23.09 -2.32 -27.44
CA ASP A 242 24.45 -2.72 -27.07
C ASP A 242 24.57 -2.98 -25.55
N ALA A 243 25.61 -3.69 -25.11
CA ALA A 243 25.92 -3.95 -23.70
C ALA A 243 25.96 -2.65 -22.87
N ALA A 244 26.40 -1.54 -23.48
CA ALA A 244 26.38 -0.22 -22.86
C ALA A 244 24.96 0.27 -22.51
N TRP A 245 23.95 -0.06 -23.31
CA TRP A 245 22.54 0.30 -23.03
C TRP A 245 22.04 -0.44 -21.79
N PHE A 246 22.32 -1.75 -21.70
CA PHE A 246 21.95 -2.58 -20.54
C PHE A 246 22.64 -2.11 -19.25
N ILE A 247 23.92 -1.76 -19.31
CA ILE A 247 24.66 -1.23 -18.15
C ILE A 247 24.06 0.10 -17.70
N LYS A 248 23.81 1.05 -18.62
CA LYS A 248 23.18 2.33 -18.29
C LYS A 248 21.78 2.13 -17.69
N GLY A 249 20.97 1.26 -18.27
CA GLY A 249 19.65 0.89 -17.74
C GLY A 249 19.73 0.31 -16.34
N ALA A 250 20.66 -0.62 -16.09
CA ALA A 250 20.89 -1.21 -14.77
C ALA A 250 21.30 -0.16 -13.73
N VAL A 251 22.16 0.80 -14.09
CA VAL A 251 22.53 1.93 -13.22
C VAL A 251 21.31 2.79 -12.89
N VAL A 252 20.50 3.16 -13.88
CA VAL A 252 19.26 3.94 -13.65
C VAL A 252 18.33 3.21 -12.69
N VAL A 253 18.10 1.91 -12.91
CA VAL A 253 17.25 1.09 -12.03
C VAL A 253 17.84 1.03 -10.61
N PHE A 254 19.13 0.76 -10.48
CA PHE A 254 19.79 0.65 -9.17
C PHE A 254 19.71 1.97 -8.38
N VAL A 255 20.05 3.10 -9.01
CA VAL A 255 19.99 4.43 -8.38
C VAL A 255 18.55 4.79 -8.01
N THR A 256 17.58 4.44 -8.85
CA THR A 256 16.15 4.69 -8.56
C THR A 256 15.67 3.87 -7.36
N ILE A 257 16.05 2.59 -7.28
CA ILE A 257 15.71 1.74 -6.13
C ILE A 257 16.36 2.30 -4.86
N PHE A 258 17.64 2.66 -4.94
CA PHE A 258 18.36 3.26 -3.83
C PHE A 258 17.67 4.55 -3.35
N ALA A 259 17.39 5.48 -4.25
CA ALA A 259 16.67 6.72 -3.92
C ALA A 259 15.28 6.44 -3.32
N SER A 260 14.55 5.45 -3.86
CA SER A 260 13.25 5.05 -3.29
C SER A 260 13.39 4.59 -1.84
N VAL A 261 14.40 3.77 -1.52
CA VAL A 261 14.63 3.28 -0.16
C VAL A 261 15.03 4.41 0.79
N PHE A 262 15.91 5.32 0.37
CA PHE A 262 16.47 6.36 1.24
C PHE A 262 15.64 7.64 1.32
N LEU A 263 14.77 7.92 0.35
CA LEU A 263 13.91 9.11 0.36
C LEU A 263 12.48 8.77 0.78
N ILE A 264 11.86 7.79 0.10
CA ILE A 264 10.43 7.52 0.28
C ILE A 264 10.18 6.84 1.63
N ILE A 265 11.00 5.84 2.01
CA ILE A 265 10.74 5.07 3.24
C ILE A 265 10.86 5.98 4.48
N PRO A 266 11.95 6.74 4.70
CA PRO A 266 12.04 7.73 5.78
C PRO A 266 10.86 8.70 5.86
N ALA A 267 10.52 9.33 4.73
CA ALA A 267 9.42 10.29 4.71
C ALA A 267 8.07 9.62 5.04
N LYS A 268 7.86 8.38 4.59
CA LYS A 268 6.67 7.59 4.92
C LYS A 268 6.61 7.20 6.40
N VAL A 269 7.73 6.78 6.99
CA VAL A 269 7.80 6.47 8.43
C VAL A 269 7.38 7.68 9.25
N ILE A 270 7.96 8.84 8.97
CA ILE A 270 7.64 10.10 9.67
C ILE A 270 6.15 10.42 9.51
N LEU A 271 5.64 10.43 8.27
CA LEU A 271 4.23 10.74 8.00
C LEU A 271 3.28 9.81 8.78
N VAL A 272 3.51 8.50 8.71
CA VAL A 272 2.65 7.50 9.34
C VAL A 272 2.69 7.61 10.86
N ARG A 273 3.86 7.84 11.46
CA ARG A 273 3.99 8.02 12.91
C ARG A 273 3.28 9.29 13.39
N VAL A 274 3.43 10.40 12.65
CA VAL A 274 2.68 11.64 12.95
C VAL A 274 1.18 11.42 12.84
N GLN A 275 0.71 10.74 11.78
CA GLN A 275 -0.71 10.40 11.62
C GLN A 275 -1.22 9.48 12.74
N ALA A 276 -0.46 8.47 13.13
CA ALA A 276 -0.81 7.55 14.20
C ALA A 276 -0.89 8.25 15.57
N SER A 277 -0.06 9.26 15.82
CA SER A 277 -0.12 10.05 17.07
C SER A 277 -1.43 10.83 17.26
N LEU A 278 -2.18 11.06 16.16
CA LEU A 278 -3.50 11.69 16.22
C LEU A 278 -4.64 10.73 16.57
N LEU A 279 -4.34 9.44 16.78
CA LEU A 279 -5.36 8.46 17.12
C LEU A 279 -6.02 8.84 18.46
N PRO A 280 -7.37 8.91 18.53
CA PRO A 280 -8.08 9.22 19.76
C PRO A 280 -7.75 8.21 20.88
N VAL A 281 -7.78 8.67 22.13
CA VAL A 281 -7.39 7.84 23.28
C VAL A 281 -8.38 6.68 23.49
N GLU A 282 -9.61 6.87 23.04
CA GLU A 282 -10.72 5.94 23.16
C GLU A 282 -10.64 4.76 22.17
N GLU A 283 -9.74 4.81 21.17
CA GLU A 283 -9.64 3.77 20.13
C GLU A 283 -8.46 2.81 20.38
N ASP A 284 -8.73 1.65 20.96
CA ASP A 284 -7.73 0.58 21.14
C ASP A 284 -7.06 0.14 19.84
N THR A 285 -5.80 -0.27 19.91
CA THR A 285 -5.00 -0.70 18.74
C THR A 285 -4.85 -2.22 18.66
N VAL A 286 -4.74 -2.73 17.42
CA VAL A 286 -4.51 -4.15 17.14
C VAL A 286 -3.09 -4.57 17.50
N ILE A 287 -2.14 -3.65 17.35
CA ILE A 287 -0.73 -3.84 17.68
C ILE A 287 -0.37 -2.99 18.90
N PRO A 288 0.63 -3.41 19.69
CA PRO A 288 1.20 -2.56 20.73
C PRO A 288 1.69 -1.27 20.09
N PHE A 289 1.09 -0.14 20.49
CA PHE A 289 1.38 1.17 19.96
C PHE A 289 1.61 2.13 21.11
N ASP A 290 2.80 2.71 21.16
CA ASP A 290 3.09 3.79 22.10
C ASP A 290 2.58 5.12 21.53
N ARG A 291 1.45 5.58 22.09
CA ARG A 291 0.83 6.87 21.73
C ARG A 291 1.62 8.06 22.24
N SER A 292 2.44 7.87 23.28
CA SER A 292 3.25 8.92 23.90
C SER A 292 4.57 9.15 23.18
N PHE A 293 5.01 8.20 22.34
CA PHE A 293 6.32 8.19 21.68
C PHE A 293 7.45 8.46 22.68
N GLU A 294 7.59 7.59 23.67
CA GLU A 294 8.53 7.68 24.78
C GLU A 294 8.30 8.92 25.64
N GLY A 295 7.04 9.32 25.83
CA GLY A 295 6.64 10.49 26.63
C GLY A 295 6.83 11.84 25.91
N LYS A 296 7.23 11.86 24.64
CA LYS A 296 7.44 13.10 23.87
C LYS A 296 6.15 13.77 23.38
N VAL A 297 5.01 13.08 23.40
CA VAL A 297 3.71 13.64 23.02
C VAL A 297 2.96 14.08 24.27
N GLU A 298 2.94 15.39 24.51
CA GLU A 298 2.08 15.99 25.53
C GLU A 298 0.62 16.05 25.04
N PRO A 299 -0.35 15.52 25.84
CA PRO A 299 -1.76 15.60 25.50
C PRO A 299 -2.25 17.04 25.30
N ALA A 300 -3.16 17.24 24.34
CA ALA A 300 -3.78 18.55 24.12
C ALA A 300 -4.54 19.08 25.36
N ILE A 301 -4.96 18.18 26.25
CA ILE A 301 -5.69 18.48 27.47
C ILE A 301 -4.78 19.18 28.51
N VAL A 302 -3.45 18.96 28.46
CA VAL A 302 -2.46 19.59 29.35
C VAL A 302 -1.73 20.78 28.70
N GLY A 303 -2.23 21.29 27.57
CA GLY A 303 -1.64 22.42 26.85
C GLY A 303 -0.59 22.05 25.79
N GLY A 304 -0.34 20.74 25.59
CA GLY A 304 0.55 20.22 24.56
C GLY A 304 -0.04 20.26 23.15
N LYS A 305 0.78 19.97 22.13
CA LYS A 305 0.30 19.89 20.72
C LYS A 305 -0.63 18.70 20.48
N GLY A 306 -0.56 17.65 21.29
CA GLY A 306 -1.39 16.44 21.14
C GLY A 306 -1.11 15.65 19.84
N TYR A 307 0.09 15.78 19.29
CA TYR A 307 0.67 14.99 18.20
C TYR A 307 2.19 15.08 18.22
N VAL A 308 2.88 14.09 17.63
CA VAL A 308 4.36 14.03 17.60
C VAL A 308 4.94 14.96 16.52
N SER A 309 6.09 15.58 16.79
CA SER A 309 6.80 16.40 15.81
C SER A 309 7.55 15.54 14.78
N ILE A 310 7.97 16.12 13.64
CA ILE A 310 8.77 15.40 12.63
C ILE A 310 10.08 14.88 13.23
N ALA A 311 10.77 15.72 14.02
CA ALA A 311 12.06 15.36 14.60
C ALA A 311 11.90 14.21 15.60
N ASP A 312 10.91 14.32 16.49
CA ASP A 312 10.63 13.27 17.48
C ASP A 312 10.16 11.97 16.83
N ALA A 313 9.37 12.05 15.76
CA ALA A 313 8.94 10.90 14.97
C ALA A 313 10.07 10.24 14.18
N TRP A 314 11.20 10.91 13.99
CA TRP A 314 12.39 10.30 13.40
C TRP A 314 13.30 9.71 14.49
N GLU A 315 13.59 10.48 15.54
CA GLU A 315 14.53 10.12 16.60
C GLU A 315 14.08 8.89 17.40
N THR A 316 12.78 8.79 17.71
CA THR A 316 12.23 7.67 18.47
C THR A 316 12.07 6.39 17.63
N PHE A 317 12.51 6.37 16.36
CA PHE A 317 12.49 5.16 15.55
C PHE A 317 13.85 4.47 15.60
N SER A 318 13.93 3.41 16.40
CA SER A 318 15.19 2.74 16.69
C SER A 318 15.85 2.12 15.43
N ARG A 319 17.16 1.89 15.49
CA ARG A 319 17.90 1.17 14.44
C ARG A 319 17.39 -0.28 14.26
N ALA A 320 16.89 -0.90 15.33
CA ALA A 320 16.30 -2.23 15.26
C ALA A 320 14.98 -2.21 14.49
N ALA A 321 14.15 -1.18 14.69
CA ALA A 321 12.91 -0.95 13.97
C ALA A 321 13.18 -0.74 12.47
N TRP A 322 14.20 0.07 12.13
CA TRP A 322 14.68 0.26 10.76
C TRP A 322 15.04 -1.06 10.07
N ARG A 323 15.88 -1.87 10.71
CA ARG A 323 16.29 -3.16 10.16
C ARG A 323 15.09 -4.08 9.94
N ARG A 324 14.15 -4.14 10.91
CA ARG A 324 12.92 -4.94 10.79
C ARG A 324 12.05 -4.47 9.63
N LEU A 325 11.86 -3.16 9.49
CA LEU A 325 11.07 -2.56 8.42
C LEU A 325 11.68 -2.85 7.05
N LEU A 326 12.99 -2.70 6.87
CA LEU A 326 13.67 -2.99 5.60
C LEU A 326 13.58 -4.48 5.25
N ILE A 327 13.80 -5.37 6.21
CA ILE A 327 13.64 -6.82 6.01
C ILE A 327 12.18 -7.14 5.62
N LEU A 328 11.20 -6.47 6.23
CA LEU A 328 9.79 -6.63 5.88
C LEU A 328 9.54 -6.21 4.43
N TYR A 329 10.05 -5.06 3.98
CA TYR A 329 9.94 -4.63 2.58
C TYR A 329 10.58 -5.63 1.61
N VAL A 330 11.76 -6.17 1.92
CA VAL A 330 12.42 -7.20 1.10
C VAL A 330 11.55 -8.46 1.02
N LYS A 331 11.00 -8.93 2.15
CA LYS A 331 10.09 -10.09 2.16
C LYS A 331 8.84 -9.84 1.32
N VAL A 332 8.22 -8.66 1.46
CA VAL A 332 7.04 -8.27 0.67
C VAL A 332 7.38 -8.19 -0.82
N PHE A 333 8.56 -7.68 -1.18
CA PHE A 333 9.04 -7.64 -2.56
C PHE A 333 9.19 -9.05 -3.15
N LEU A 334 9.86 -9.97 -2.44
CA LEU A 334 10.04 -11.36 -2.89
C LEU A 334 8.70 -12.09 -3.05
N VAL A 335 7.78 -11.91 -2.08
CA VAL A 335 6.43 -12.46 -2.16
C VAL A 335 5.67 -11.88 -3.36
N SER A 336 5.76 -10.56 -3.57
CA SER A 336 5.14 -9.90 -4.73
C SER A 336 5.70 -10.41 -6.07
N MET A 337 7.01 -10.62 -6.16
CA MET A 337 7.67 -11.17 -7.35
C MET A 337 7.17 -12.59 -7.64
N ALA A 338 7.10 -13.44 -6.62
CA ALA A 338 6.53 -14.78 -6.77
C ALA A 338 5.07 -14.74 -7.23
N GLY A 339 4.27 -13.81 -6.70
CA GLY A 339 2.88 -13.60 -7.13
C GLY A 339 2.77 -13.21 -8.62
N VAL A 340 3.66 -12.34 -9.10
CA VAL A 340 3.73 -11.97 -10.53
C VAL A 340 4.10 -13.18 -11.39
N LEU A 341 5.13 -13.96 -10.99
CA LEU A 341 5.55 -15.16 -11.73
C LEU A 341 4.42 -16.19 -11.82
N ILE A 342 3.68 -16.42 -10.73
CA ILE A 342 2.52 -17.32 -10.73
C ILE A 342 1.42 -16.80 -11.65
N THR A 343 1.15 -15.49 -11.64
CA THR A 343 0.15 -14.87 -12.51
C THR A 343 0.54 -15.03 -13.99
N VAL A 344 1.81 -14.80 -14.33
CA VAL A 344 2.32 -15.01 -15.69
C VAL A 344 2.22 -16.49 -16.09
N ALA A 345 2.60 -17.41 -15.20
CA ALA A 345 2.50 -18.84 -15.44
C ALA A 345 1.05 -19.32 -15.63
N LEU A 346 0.06 -18.62 -15.06
CA LEU A 346 -1.36 -18.88 -15.28
C LEU A 346 -1.85 -18.30 -16.63
N LEU A 347 -1.55 -17.03 -16.89
CA LEU A 347 -2.11 -16.28 -18.02
C LEU A 347 -1.48 -16.66 -19.37
N VAL A 348 -0.18 -16.98 -19.41
CA VAL A 348 0.52 -17.29 -20.67
C VAL A 348 -0.05 -18.56 -21.33
N PRO A 349 -0.21 -19.70 -20.64
CA PRO A 349 -0.83 -20.88 -21.23
C PRO A 349 -2.28 -20.64 -21.69
N GLN A 350 -3.07 -19.89 -20.93
CA GLN A 350 -4.44 -19.51 -21.31
C GLN A 350 -4.43 -18.69 -22.60
N GLY A 351 -3.55 -17.69 -22.70
CA GLY A 351 -3.38 -16.87 -23.90
C GLY A 351 -2.97 -17.70 -25.12
N VAL A 352 -2.02 -18.63 -24.96
CA VAL A 352 -1.61 -19.55 -26.04
C VAL A 352 -2.77 -20.45 -26.48
N LEU A 353 -3.58 -20.94 -25.54
CA LEU A 353 -4.73 -21.80 -25.84
C LEU A 353 -5.83 -21.04 -26.59
N ILE A 354 -6.13 -19.80 -26.19
CA ILE A 354 -7.08 -18.92 -26.88
C ILE A 354 -6.57 -18.60 -28.29
N ALA A 355 -5.30 -18.23 -28.43
CA ALA A 355 -4.70 -17.90 -29.73
C ALA A 355 -4.77 -19.09 -30.70
N LYS A 356 -4.49 -20.31 -30.23
CA LYS A 356 -4.57 -21.54 -31.04
C LYS A 356 -5.99 -21.87 -31.52
N LYS A 357 -7.03 -21.44 -30.81
CA LYS A 357 -8.44 -21.72 -31.13
C LYS A 357 -9.16 -20.54 -31.78
N THR A 358 -8.45 -19.44 -32.04
CA THR A 358 -9.03 -18.28 -32.72
C THR A 358 -9.10 -18.58 -34.21
N GLU A 359 -10.29 -18.49 -34.79
CA GLU A 359 -10.51 -18.73 -36.21
C GLU A 359 -10.47 -17.39 -36.97
N ARG A 360 -9.84 -17.41 -38.16
CA ARG A 360 -9.85 -16.26 -39.07
C ARG A 360 -11.16 -16.28 -39.85
N VAL A 361 -11.93 -15.22 -39.70
CA VAL A 361 -13.13 -14.96 -40.49
C VAL A 361 -12.70 -14.19 -41.75
N ASN A 362 -12.95 -14.80 -42.91
CA ASN A 362 -12.74 -14.16 -44.21
C ASN A 362 -13.87 -13.20 -44.54
#